data_AF-A0A926EXD4-F1
#
_entry.id   AF-A0A926EXD4-F1
#
_cell.length_a   1.000
_cell.length_b   1.000
_cell.length_c   1.000
_cell.angle_alpha   90.00
_cell.angle_beta   90.00
_cell.angle_gamma   90.00
#
_symmetry.space_group_name_H-M   'P 1'
#
loop_
_entity.id
_entity.type
_entity.pdbx_description
1 polymer ?
#
loop_
_entity_poly.entity_id
_entity_poly.type
_entity_poly.pdbx_seq_one_letter_code
_entity_poly.pdbx_strand_id
1 'polypeptide(L)'
;MISAIMLFLSFQTKIRGDFVEYILAALLGSMHFLDGGILYVIFGLGLYITRKNKINLSITMFVFPILYTLLFYLNIIPRILGKLGRMGFRDLSELLEIPFIFLLNYVPGGIKDNSLMYDTYYWCMIFALPFMMLYNGKKGKGYKYFFYLFYPLHIIALFLISNLNAFI
;
A
#
# COMPACT_ATOMS: atom_id res chain seq x y z
N MET A 1 9.24 -13.35 -12.68
CA MET A 1 10.18 -14.41 -12.27
C MET A 1 10.53 -14.32 -10.79
N ILE A 2 11.11 -13.21 -10.31
CA ILE A 2 11.52 -13.03 -8.91
C ILE A 2 10.33 -13.07 -7.92
N SER A 3 9.22 -12.42 -8.25
CA SER A 3 7.97 -12.47 -7.47
C SER A 3 7.40 -13.87 -7.24
N ALA A 4 7.52 -14.77 -8.22
CA ALA A 4 6.96 -16.12 -8.15
C ALA A 4 7.79 -17.03 -7.23
N ILE A 5 9.11 -16.81 -7.18
CA ILE A 5 10.01 -17.52 -6.27
C ILE A 5 9.72 -17.14 -4.83
N MET A 6 9.44 -15.86 -4.56
CA MET A 6 9.05 -15.38 -3.22
C MET A 6 7.72 -15.95 -2.77
N LEU A 7 6.74 -15.98 -3.67
CA LEU A 7 5.43 -16.57 -3.41
C LEU A 7 5.56 -18.06 -3.07
N PHE A 8 6.42 -18.79 -3.79
CA PHE A 8 6.68 -20.20 -3.51
C PHE A 8 7.38 -20.40 -2.15
N LEU A 9 8.33 -19.53 -1.80
CA LEU A 9 9.03 -19.58 -0.52
C LEU A 9 8.10 -19.26 0.67
N SER A 10 7.21 -18.26 0.55
CA SER A 10 6.28 -17.89 1.63
C SER A 10 5.23 -18.97 1.92
N PHE A 11 4.86 -19.79 0.93
CA PHE A 11 3.98 -20.94 1.15
C PHE A 11 4.67 -22.11 1.86
N GLN A 12 6.00 -22.21 1.78
CA GLN A 12 6.79 -23.30 2.40
C GLN A 12 7.16 -22.99 3.87
N THR A 13 7.31 -21.72 4.24
CA THR A 13 7.79 -21.26 5.55
C THR A 13 6.65 -21.07 6.56
N LYS A 14 5.85 -22.11 6.80
CA LYS A 14 4.67 -22.03 7.69
C LYS A 14 4.98 -21.84 9.19
N ILE A 15 6.24 -21.70 9.61
CA ILE A 15 6.63 -21.63 11.03
C ILE A 15 7.86 -20.69 11.18
N ARG A 16 7.65 -19.43 11.61
CA ARG A 16 8.66 -18.35 11.87
C ARG A 16 9.12 -17.48 10.68
N GLY A 17 8.27 -17.26 9.66
CA GLY A 17 8.65 -16.72 8.33
C GLY A 17 8.65 -15.19 8.11
N ASP A 18 7.91 -14.40 8.89
CA ASP A 18 7.58 -13.01 8.49
C ASP A 18 8.83 -12.12 8.27
N PHE A 19 9.78 -12.10 9.22
CA PHE A 19 10.94 -11.20 9.14
C PHE A 19 11.88 -11.53 7.96
N VAL A 20 12.14 -12.82 7.73
CA VAL A 20 13.02 -13.26 6.63
C VAL A 20 12.35 -13.00 5.29
N GLU A 21 11.03 -13.22 5.20
CA GLU A 21 10.25 -12.90 4.01
C GLU A 21 10.27 -11.40 3.70
N TYR A 22 10.10 -10.52 4.69
CA TYR A 22 10.21 -9.07 4.48
C TYR A 22 11.62 -8.63 4.03
N ILE A 23 12.69 -9.20 4.62
CA ILE A 23 14.07 -8.89 4.21
C ILE A 23 14.31 -9.34 2.77
N LEU A 24 13.97 -10.59 2.46
CA LEU A 24 14.14 -11.13 1.13
C LEU A 24 13.31 -10.29 0.15
N ALA A 25 12.07 -9.93 0.50
CA ALA A 25 11.18 -9.14 -0.34
C ALA A 25 11.75 -7.76 -0.65
N ALA A 26 12.33 -7.11 0.35
CA ALA A 26 13.02 -5.84 0.21
C ALA A 26 14.27 -5.95 -0.68
N LEU A 27 15.07 -7.01 -0.51
CA LEU A 27 16.30 -7.23 -1.29
C LEU A 27 16.02 -7.58 -2.75
N LEU A 28 14.98 -8.36 -3.00
CA LEU A 28 14.62 -8.84 -4.34
C LEU A 28 13.65 -7.90 -5.07
N GLY A 29 13.23 -6.81 -4.43
CA GLY A 29 12.35 -5.80 -5.04
C GLY A 29 10.99 -6.38 -5.44
N SER A 30 10.45 -7.32 -4.66
CA SER A 30 9.20 -7.99 -5.01
C SER A 30 8.02 -7.02 -4.89
N MET A 31 7.22 -6.92 -5.96
CA MET A 31 6.04 -6.06 -5.98
C MET A 31 4.94 -6.48 -4.99
N HIS A 32 5.01 -7.71 -4.46
CA HIS A 32 4.01 -8.28 -3.53
C HIS A 32 4.07 -7.74 -2.12
N PHE A 33 5.17 -7.11 -1.72
CA PHE A 33 5.34 -6.57 -0.38
C PHE A 33 5.31 -5.02 -0.37
N LEU A 34 4.85 -4.39 -1.46
CA LEU A 34 4.52 -2.97 -1.43
C LEU A 34 3.21 -2.77 -0.67
N ASP A 35 3.18 -1.82 0.26
CA ASP A 35 2.03 -1.43 1.11
C ASP A 35 0.77 -0.96 0.34
N GLY A 36 0.78 -0.98 -1.00
CA GLY A 36 -0.39 -0.74 -1.85
C GLY A 36 -0.41 -1.56 -3.14
N GLY A 37 0.36 -2.65 -3.18
CA GLY A 37 0.43 -3.59 -4.29
C GLY A 37 0.73 -2.93 -5.64
N ILE A 38 0.18 -3.49 -6.71
CA ILE A 38 0.41 -3.00 -8.07
C ILE A 38 -0.28 -1.67 -8.34
N LEU A 39 -1.34 -1.32 -7.60
CA LEU A 39 -2.03 -0.04 -7.77
C LEU A 39 -1.11 1.14 -7.47
N TYR A 40 -0.16 1.00 -6.54
CA TYR A 40 0.82 2.05 -6.28
C TYR A 40 1.85 2.17 -7.40
N VAL A 41 2.17 1.07 -8.09
CA VAL A 41 3.01 1.10 -9.30
C VAL A 41 2.28 1.83 -10.42
N ILE A 42 1.00 1.54 -10.63
CA ILE A 42 0.14 2.22 -11.61
C ILE A 42 0.02 3.71 -11.26
N PHE A 43 -0.14 4.04 -9.97
CA PHE A 43 -0.16 5.42 -9.50
C PHE A 43 1.15 6.15 -9.81
N GLY A 44 2.30 5.53 -9.47
CA GLY A 44 3.62 6.08 -9.79
C GLY A 44 3.82 6.29 -11.29
N LEU A 45 3.36 5.36 -12.13
CA LEU A 45 3.38 5.51 -13.58
C LEU A 45 2.46 6.65 -14.04
N GLY A 46 1.27 6.78 -13.44
CA GLY A 46 0.35 7.89 -13.67
C GLY A 46 1.01 9.24 -13.37
N LEU A 47 1.68 9.37 -12.23
CA LEU A 47 2.45 10.57 -11.87
C LEU A 47 3.59 10.84 -12.85
N TYR A 48 4.26 9.80 -13.33
CA TYR A 48 5.33 9.94 -14.32
C TYR A 48 4.80 10.49 -15.65
N ILE A 49 3.67 9.97 -16.14
CA ILE A 49 3.04 10.41 -17.39
C ILE A 49 2.53 11.85 -17.26
N THR A 50 1.92 12.20 -16.13
CA THR A 50 1.31 13.53 -15.93
C THR A 50 2.28 14.59 -15.42
N ARG A 51 3.53 14.23 -15.09
CA ARG A 51 4.56 15.11 -14.49
C ARG A 51 4.74 16.46 -15.17
N LYS A 52 4.57 16.54 -16.50
CA LYS A 52 4.79 17.76 -17.29
C LYS A 52 3.67 18.80 -17.12
N ASN A 53 2.44 18.36 -16.88
CA ASN A 53 1.28 19.24 -16.76
C ASN A 53 0.79 19.25 -15.31
N LYS A 54 0.95 20.40 -14.63
CA LYS A 54 0.58 20.56 -13.21
C LYS A 54 -0.88 20.21 -12.94
N ILE A 55 -1.79 20.49 -13.87
CA ILE A 55 -3.22 20.17 -13.70
C ILE A 55 -3.43 18.66 -13.70
N ASN A 56 -2.89 17.96 -14.71
CA ASN A 56 -3.04 16.51 -14.83
C ASN A 56 -2.34 15.78 -13.68
N LEU A 57 -1.21 16.31 -13.20
CA LEU A 57 -0.51 15.79 -12.03
C LEU A 57 -1.38 15.92 -10.77
N SER A 58 -1.94 17.11 -10.53
CA SER A 58 -2.86 17.34 -9.41
C SER A 58 -4.10 16.45 -9.49
N ILE A 59 -4.69 16.29 -10.67
CA ILE A 59 -5.83 15.36 -10.87
C ILE A 59 -5.42 13.94 -10.49
N THR A 60 -4.27 13.47 -10.95
CA THR A 60 -3.79 12.12 -10.63
C THR A 60 -3.60 11.95 -9.13
N MET A 61 -2.95 12.92 -8.48
CA MET A 61 -2.71 12.94 -7.03
C MET A 61 -3.98 13.08 -6.19
N PHE A 62 -5.07 13.58 -6.75
CA PHE A 62 -6.34 13.73 -6.04
C PHE A 62 -7.27 12.54 -6.27
N VAL A 63 -7.47 12.16 -7.54
CA VAL A 63 -8.41 11.12 -7.95
C VAL A 63 -7.97 9.75 -7.45
N PHE A 64 -6.69 9.40 -7.59
CA PHE A 64 -6.22 8.08 -7.19
C PHE A 64 -6.41 7.82 -5.70
N PRO A 65 -5.94 8.68 -4.76
CA PRO A 65 -6.15 8.45 -3.33
C PRO A 65 -7.61 8.36 -2.91
N ILE A 66 -8.50 9.15 -3.53
CA ILE A 66 -9.94 9.12 -3.24
C ILE A 66 -10.54 7.81 -3.71
N LEU A 67 -10.31 7.41 -4.96
CA LEU A 67 -10.82 6.14 -5.48
C LEU A 67 -10.29 4.94 -4.70
N TYR A 68 -9.00 4.96 -4.36
CA TYR A 68 -8.37 3.93 -3.56
C TYR A 68 -9.00 3.86 -2.16
N THR A 69 -9.16 5.00 -1.48
CA THR A 69 -9.83 5.06 -0.17
C THR A 69 -11.26 4.55 -0.25
N LEU A 70 -12.04 4.95 -1.26
CA LEU A 70 -13.43 4.50 -1.43
C LEU A 70 -13.51 2.98 -1.63
N LEU A 71 -12.60 2.41 -2.43
CA LEU A 71 -12.56 0.97 -2.70
C LEU A 71 -12.37 0.15 -1.42
N PHE A 72 -11.46 0.57 -0.53
CA PHE A 72 -11.19 -0.11 0.74
C PHE A 72 -12.18 0.23 1.85
N TYR A 73 -12.55 1.50 2.00
CA TYR A 73 -13.48 1.96 3.03
C TYR A 73 -14.86 1.33 2.85
N LEU A 74 -15.38 1.30 1.61
CA LEU A 74 -16.67 0.69 1.31
C LEU A 74 -16.61 -0.84 1.25
N ASN A 75 -15.42 -1.45 1.35
CA ASN A 75 -15.23 -2.90 1.26
C ASN A 75 -15.86 -3.45 -0.04
N ILE A 76 -15.64 -2.77 -1.18
CA ILE A 76 -16.32 -3.10 -2.45
C ILE A 76 -16.02 -4.54 -2.88
N ILE A 77 -14.75 -4.94 -2.78
CA ILE A 77 -14.27 -6.26 -3.20
C ILE A 77 -14.89 -7.40 -2.38
N PRO A 78 -14.77 -7.43 -1.04
CA PRO A 78 -15.38 -8.50 -0.25
C PRO A 78 -16.92 -8.49 -0.32
N ARG A 79 -17.57 -7.34 -0.57
CA ARG A 79 -19.03 -7.31 -0.83
C ARG A 79 -19.40 -8.04 -2.12
N ILE A 80 -18.65 -7.83 -3.20
CA ILE A 80 -18.89 -8.48 -4.49
C ILE A 80 -18.61 -9.99 -4.40
N LEU A 81 -17.45 -10.36 -3.87
CA LEU A 81 -17.03 -11.76 -3.73
C LEU A 81 -17.95 -12.52 -2.77
N GLY A 82 -18.30 -11.92 -1.63
CA GLY A 82 -19.27 -12.51 -0.70
C GLY A 82 -20.67 -12.66 -1.29
N LYS A 83 -21.11 -11.75 -2.17
CA LYS A 83 -22.39 -11.90 -2.90
C LYS A 83 -22.31 -13.06 -3.90
N LEU A 84 -21.21 -13.20 -4.63
CA LEU A 84 -20.99 -14.28 -5.58
C LEU A 84 -21.01 -15.65 -4.90
N GLY A 85 -20.33 -15.79 -3.76
CA GLY A 85 -20.35 -17.02 -2.97
C GLY A 85 -21.76 -17.39 -2.48
N ARG A 86 -22.56 -16.41 -2.03
CA ARG A 86 -23.96 -16.62 -1.63
C ARG A 86 -24.90 -17.02 -2.78
N MET A 87 -24.53 -16.73 -4.04
CA MET A 87 -25.30 -17.14 -5.22
C MET A 87 -25.02 -18.59 -5.65
N GLY A 88 -24.19 -19.33 -4.90
CA GLY A 88 -23.84 -20.73 -5.18
C GLY A 88 -22.46 -20.92 -5.82
N PHE A 89 -21.76 -19.83 -6.16
CA PHE A 89 -20.43 -19.86 -6.79
C PHE A 89 -19.30 -19.68 -5.78
N ARG A 90 -19.32 -20.47 -4.69
CA ARG A 90 -18.36 -20.34 -3.59
C ARG A 90 -16.91 -20.54 -4.06
N ASP A 91 -16.62 -21.64 -4.75
CA ASP A 91 -15.26 -21.96 -5.19
C ASP A 91 -14.69 -20.90 -6.14
N LEU A 92 -15.54 -20.35 -7.02
CA LEU A 92 -15.15 -19.26 -7.91
C LEU A 92 -14.86 -17.98 -7.12
N SER A 93 -15.66 -17.66 -6.09
CA SER A 93 -15.41 -16.49 -5.26
C SER A 93 -14.08 -16.59 -4.50
N GLU A 94 -13.76 -17.76 -3.96
CA GLU A 94 -12.49 -18.02 -3.26
C GLU A 94 -11.30 -17.96 -4.24
N LEU A 95 -11.44 -18.52 -5.45
CA LEU A 95 -10.42 -18.44 -6.49
C LEU A 95 -10.14 -17.01 -6.93
N LEU A 96 -11.17 -16.17 -7.01
CA LEU A 96 -11.04 -14.75 -7.37
C LEU A 96 -10.41 -13.90 -6.26
N GLU A 97 -10.45 -14.32 -4.99
CA GLU A 97 -9.76 -13.59 -3.91
C GLU A 97 -8.24 -13.58 -4.10
N ILE A 98 -7.67 -14.68 -4.59
CA ILE A 98 -6.22 -14.85 -4.77
C ILE A 98 -5.59 -13.72 -5.62
N PRO A 99 -6.08 -13.42 -6.85
CA PRO A 99 -5.54 -12.32 -7.63
C PRO A 99 -5.82 -10.95 -6.98
N PHE A 100 -6.93 -10.76 -6.25
CA PHE A 100 -7.16 -9.50 -5.54
C PHE A 100 -6.15 -9.29 -4.39
N ILE A 101 -5.85 -10.33 -3.61
CA ILE A 101 -4.80 -10.30 -2.58
C ILE A 101 -3.46 -9.93 -3.23
N PHE A 102 -3.14 -10.56 -4.36
CA PHE A 102 -1.88 -10.37 -5.06
C PHE A 102 -1.73 -8.97 -5.68
N LEU A 103 -2.81 -8.42 -6.25
CA LEU A 103 -2.80 -7.12 -6.92
C LEU A 103 -2.90 -5.96 -5.92
N LEU A 104 -3.64 -6.14 -4.84
CA LEU A 104 -4.02 -5.05 -3.92
C LEU A 104 -3.34 -5.13 -2.57
N ASN A 105 -2.58 -6.20 -2.31
CA ASN A 105 -2.00 -6.49 -1.00
C ASN A 105 -3.05 -6.44 0.12
N TYR A 106 -4.26 -6.91 -0.20
CA TYR A 106 -5.43 -6.85 0.66
C TYR A 106 -5.90 -8.27 0.94
N VAL A 107 -5.85 -8.69 2.20
CA VAL A 107 -6.50 -9.92 2.63
C VAL A 107 -7.98 -9.61 2.84
N PRO A 108 -8.91 -10.08 1.98
CA PRO A 108 -10.33 -9.88 2.16
C PRO A 108 -10.81 -10.75 3.33
N GLY A 109 -10.55 -10.32 4.55
CA GLY A 109 -11.05 -10.94 5.78
C GLY A 109 -12.53 -10.62 6.02
N GLY A 110 -13.36 -10.61 4.97
CA GLY A 110 -14.75 -10.17 5.00
C GLY A 110 -14.94 -8.66 5.00
N ILE A 111 -16.19 -8.23 5.22
CA ILE A 111 -16.53 -6.82 5.40
C ILE A 111 -16.03 -6.40 6.78
N LYS A 112 -15.05 -5.49 6.81
CA LYS A 112 -14.53 -4.91 8.05
C LYS A 112 -15.03 -3.48 8.22
N ASP A 113 -15.34 -3.09 9.45
CA ASP A 113 -15.60 -1.69 9.77
C ASP A 113 -14.26 -0.94 9.79
N ASN A 114 -13.87 -0.44 8.61
CA ASN A 114 -12.62 0.28 8.45
C ASN A 114 -12.81 1.73 8.89
N SER A 115 -12.06 2.17 9.89
CA SER A 115 -12.01 3.58 10.26
C SER A 115 -11.27 4.38 9.19
N LEU A 116 -11.87 5.50 8.78
CA LEU A 116 -11.27 6.40 7.79
C LEU A 116 -9.93 6.99 8.27
N MET A 117 -9.73 7.09 9.58
CA MET A 117 -8.54 7.71 10.17
C MET A 117 -7.42 6.71 10.45
N TYR A 118 -7.76 5.47 10.86
CA TYR A 118 -6.78 4.49 11.33
C TYR A 118 -6.52 3.39 10.31
N ASP A 119 -7.56 2.87 9.65
CA ASP A 119 -7.45 1.70 8.78
C ASP A 119 -7.27 2.10 7.31
N THR A 120 -7.88 3.21 6.88
CA THR A 120 -7.83 3.67 5.49
C THR A 120 -7.27 5.09 5.38
N TYR A 121 -6.02 5.26 5.76
CA TYR A 121 -5.31 6.56 5.70
C TYR A 121 -4.85 6.96 4.30
N TYR A 122 -5.27 6.24 3.25
CA TYR A 122 -4.80 6.47 1.87
C TYR A 122 -5.15 7.86 1.33
N TRP A 123 -6.26 8.46 1.79
CA TRP A 123 -6.68 9.81 1.41
C TRP A 123 -5.66 10.89 1.83
N CYS A 124 -4.84 10.63 2.86
CA CYS A 124 -3.82 11.56 3.34
C CYS A 124 -2.76 11.91 2.28
N MET A 125 -2.63 11.09 1.22
CA MET A 125 -1.74 11.40 0.09
C MET A 125 -2.06 12.75 -0.57
N ILE A 126 -3.30 13.24 -0.47
CA ILE A 126 -3.73 14.53 -1.02
C ILE A 126 -2.94 15.68 -0.38
N PHE A 127 -2.50 15.55 0.89
CA PHE A 127 -1.71 16.57 1.56
C PHE A 127 -0.31 16.78 0.95
N ALA A 128 0.15 15.87 0.08
CA ALA A 128 1.38 16.09 -0.69
C ALA A 128 1.19 17.08 -1.85
N LEU A 129 -0.05 17.34 -2.27
CA LEU A 129 -0.38 18.16 -3.44
C LEU A 129 0.09 19.62 -3.33
N PRO A 130 -0.10 20.34 -2.19
CA PRO A 130 0.44 21.70 -2.03
C PRO A 130 1.95 21.76 -2.22
N PHE A 131 2.70 20.83 -1.62
CA PHE A 131 4.16 20.77 -1.74
C PHE A 131 4.59 20.47 -3.18
N MET A 132 3.86 19.61 -3.88
CA MET A 132 4.15 19.28 -5.27
C MET A 132 3.85 20.45 -6.22
N MET A 133 2.82 21.26 -5.94
CA MET A 133 2.52 22.46 -6.72
C MET A 133 3.58 23.56 -6.58
N LEU A 134 4.14 23.71 -5.37
CA LEU A 134 5.25 24.63 -5.06
C LEU A 134 6.58 24.19 -5.69
N TYR A 135 6.69 22.96 -6.19
CA TYR A 135 7.90 22.47 -6.80
C TYR A 135 8.24 23.24 -8.09
N ASN A 136 9.49 23.69 -8.19
CA ASN A 136 10.00 24.51 -9.28
C ASN A 136 10.70 23.70 -10.38
N GLY A 137 10.65 22.36 -10.32
CA GLY A 137 11.26 21.48 -11.33
C GLY A 137 12.78 21.27 -11.17
N LYS A 138 13.44 22.00 -10.26
CA LYS A 138 14.90 21.89 -10.05
C LYS A 138 15.20 20.90 -8.92
N LYS A 139 16.22 20.08 -9.13
CA LYS A 139 16.75 19.18 -8.08
C LYS A 139 17.27 20.02 -6.90
N GLY A 140 16.77 19.76 -5.70
CA GLY A 140 17.24 20.42 -4.48
C GLY A 140 18.65 19.97 -4.04
N LYS A 141 19.11 20.47 -2.87
CA LYS A 141 20.45 20.23 -2.28
C LYS A 141 20.82 18.76 -1.99
N GLY A 142 19.93 17.80 -2.28
CA GLY A 142 20.27 16.37 -2.28
C GLY A 142 20.54 15.77 -0.90
N TYR A 143 19.64 15.96 0.07
CA TYR A 143 19.73 15.44 1.44
C TYR A 143 19.49 13.92 1.57
N LYS A 144 20.00 13.13 0.62
CA LYS A 144 19.80 11.68 0.55
C LYS A 144 20.10 11.01 1.90
N TYR A 145 21.28 11.26 2.46
CA TYR A 145 21.72 10.64 3.72
C TYR A 145 20.88 11.03 4.94
N PHE A 146 20.37 12.27 4.99
CA PHE A 146 19.46 12.69 6.05
C PHE A 146 18.21 11.82 6.06
N PHE A 147 17.60 11.55 4.90
CA PHE A 147 16.42 10.69 4.82
C PHE A 147 16.72 9.22 5.19
N TYR A 148 17.88 8.68 4.79
CA TYR A 148 18.28 7.32 5.19
C TYR A 148 18.50 7.17 6.69
N LEU A 149 18.99 8.22 7.36
CA LEU A 149 19.13 8.22 8.82
C LEU A 149 17.78 8.46 9.51
N PHE A 150 17.01 9.43 9.02
CA PHE A 150 15.73 9.83 9.60
C PHE A 150 14.71 8.68 9.56
N TYR A 151 14.69 7.88 8.48
CA TYR A 151 13.72 6.80 8.30
C TYR A 151 13.73 5.75 9.45
N PRO A 152 14.85 5.09 9.80
CA PRO A 152 14.87 4.20 10.97
C PRO A 152 14.71 4.95 12.29
N LEU A 153 15.25 6.18 12.40
CA LEU A 153 15.26 6.93 13.66
C LEU A 153 13.86 7.32 14.12
N HIS A 154 13.01 7.83 13.23
CA HIS A 154 11.65 8.22 13.62
C HIS A 154 10.78 7.01 14.00
N ILE A 155 10.98 5.84 13.40
CA ILE A 155 10.28 4.60 13.79
C ILE A 155 10.69 4.21 15.21
N ILE A 156 12.00 4.24 15.53
CA ILE A 156 12.50 3.97 16.89
C ILE A 156 11.94 4.99 17.87
N ALA A 157 11.93 6.27 17.52
CA ALA A 157 11.40 7.33 18.38
C ALA A 157 9.91 7.12 18.67
N LEU A 158 9.09 6.82 17.66
CA LEU A 158 7.67 6.51 17.84
C LEU A 158 7.46 5.24 18.67
N PHE A 159 8.27 4.21 18.47
CA PHE A 159 8.25 3.00 19.30
C PHE A 159 8.56 3.31 20.76
N LEU A 160 9.57 4.14 21.04
CA LEU A 160 9.92 4.54 22.41
C LEU A 160 8.80 5.36 23.05
N ILE A 161 8.22 6.33 22.32
CA ILE A 161 7.10 7.16 22.82
C ILE A 161 5.87 6.28 23.12
N SER A 162 5.56 5.35 22.22
CA SER A 162 4.44 4.40 22.40
C SER A 162 4.61 3.55 23.65
N ASN A 163 5.82 3.00 23.87
CA ASN A 163 6.10 2.21 25.07
C ASN A 163 6.13 3.05 26.35
N LEU A 164 6.61 4.29 26.30
CA LEU A 164 6.59 5.19 27.47
C LEU A 164 5.17 5.45 27.97
N ASN A 165 4.21 5.61 27.06
CA ASN A 165 2.78 5.74 27.41
C ASN A 165 2.13 4.44 27.91
N ALA A 166 2.79 3.29 27.77
CA ALA A 166 2.28 2.00 28.26
C ALA A 166 2.67 1.70 29.73
N PHE A 167 3.56 2.51 30.33
CA PHE A 167 4.03 2.37 31.71
C PHE A 167 3.51 3.47 32.66
N ILE A 168 2.65 4.37 32.18
CA ILE A 168 1.93 5.40 32.96
C ILE A 168 0.44 5.03 32.95
#